data_AF-A0A538A8N4-F1
#
_entry.id   AF-A0A538A8N4-F1
#
_cell.length_a   1.000
_cell.length_b   1.000
_cell.length_c   1.000
_cell.angle_alpha   90.00
_cell.angle_beta   90.00
_cell.angle_gamma   90.00
#
_symmetry.space_group_name_H-M   'P 1'
#
loop_
_entity.id
_entity.type
_entity.pdbx_description
1 polymer ?
#
loop_
_entity_poly.entity_id
_entity_poly.type
_entity_poly.pdbx_seq_one_letter_code
_entity_poly.pdbx_strand_id
1 'polypeptide(L)'
;MGHVGLTPQSASALGGFKTQGRTAESAAQIARDAFALQAAGCFAIVFEAVPAAVADALMPRIEVPVIGIGAGLATDGQVLVFHDLLGISTGPHSPRFVKRYAEIHDRMVEGMRAYAAEVRGRRFPDAEHVYSADPAEIEEFKHYLEQESLATAPWDW
;
A
#
# COMPACT_ATOMS: atom_id res chain seq x y z
N MET A 1 -11.79 -10.47 -5.96
CA MET A 1 -11.84 -9.15 -6.61
C MET A 1 -11.01 -9.24 -7.87
N GLY A 2 -11.61 -8.92 -9.02
CA GLY A 2 -10.91 -8.85 -10.30
C GLY A 2 -10.24 -7.51 -10.52
N HIS A 3 -9.43 -7.38 -11.57
CA HIS A 3 -8.75 -6.14 -11.95
C HIS A 3 -8.61 -6.10 -13.48
N VAL A 4 -9.13 -5.05 -14.12
CA VAL A 4 -9.02 -4.79 -15.57
C VAL A 4 -8.47 -3.40 -15.87
N GLY A 5 -8.11 -3.17 -17.13
CA GLY A 5 -7.42 -1.95 -17.54
C GLY A 5 -5.91 -2.12 -17.41
N LEU A 6 -5.22 -1.12 -16.88
CA LEU A 6 -3.80 -1.22 -16.62
C LEU A 6 -3.59 -2.12 -15.40
N THR A 7 -3.09 -3.33 -15.60
CA THR A 7 -2.67 -4.20 -14.49
C THR A 7 -1.16 -4.02 -14.27
N PRO A 8 -0.69 -3.39 -13.17
CA PRO A 8 0.73 -3.05 -12.98
C PRO A 8 1.70 -4.21 -13.16
N GLN A 9 1.27 -5.43 -12.82
CA GLN A 9 2.06 -6.67 -12.97
C GLN A 9 2.40 -6.98 -14.43
N SER A 10 1.59 -6.51 -15.38
CA SER A 10 1.79 -6.68 -16.82
C SER A 10 2.34 -5.41 -17.50
N ALA A 11 2.73 -4.38 -16.74
CA ALA A 11 3.14 -3.08 -17.27
C ALA A 11 4.23 -3.20 -18.34
N SER A 12 5.21 -4.10 -18.18
CA SER A 12 6.24 -4.33 -19.22
C SER A 12 5.66 -4.80 -20.55
N ALA A 13 4.70 -5.74 -20.52
CA ALA A 13 4.01 -6.23 -21.71
C ALA A 13 3.08 -5.16 -22.33
N LEU A 14 2.50 -4.29 -21.49
CA LEU A 14 1.68 -3.15 -21.90
C LEU A 14 2.50 -1.93 -22.38
N GLY A 15 3.83 -2.03 -22.37
CA GLY A 15 4.73 -0.95 -22.78
C GLY A 15 4.76 0.22 -21.80
N GLY A 16 4.64 -0.06 -20.50
CA GLY A 16 4.69 0.86 -19.37
C GLY A 16 3.33 1.12 -18.72
N PHE A 17 3.31 2.07 -17.78
CA PHE A 17 2.09 2.53 -17.11
C PHE A 17 1.26 3.45 -18.01
N LYS A 18 0.55 2.86 -18.96
CA LYS A 18 -0.26 3.58 -19.96
C LYS A 18 -1.75 3.33 -19.73
N THR A 19 -2.54 4.35 -20.03
CA THR A 19 -4.00 4.26 -20.09
C THR A 19 -4.44 3.17 -21.06
N GLN A 20 -5.37 2.31 -20.66
CA GLN A 20 -5.94 1.24 -21.50
C GLN A 20 -7.33 1.63 -22.02
N GLY A 21 -7.81 1.04 -23.12
CA GLY A 21 -9.16 1.33 -23.62
C GLY A 21 -9.30 2.62 -24.45
N ARG A 22 -8.21 3.11 -25.04
CA ARG A 22 -8.24 4.32 -25.92
C ARG A 22 -8.84 4.06 -27.30
N THR A 23 -8.92 2.81 -27.72
CA THR A 23 -9.54 2.38 -28.99
C THR A 23 -10.80 1.56 -28.68
N ALA A 24 -11.75 1.53 -29.61
CA ALA A 24 -12.95 0.71 -29.45
C ALA A 24 -12.63 -0.77 -29.20
N GLU A 25 -11.61 -1.30 -29.87
CA GLU A 25 -11.15 -2.68 -29.70
C GLU A 25 -10.59 -2.94 -28.29
N SER A 26 -9.71 -2.06 -27.79
CA SER A 26 -9.14 -2.21 -26.44
C SER A 26 -10.20 -1.98 -25.35
N ALA A 27 -11.14 -1.06 -25.55
CA ALA A 27 -12.27 -0.87 -24.65
C ALA A 27 -13.20 -2.10 -24.63
N ALA A 28 -13.44 -2.72 -25.79
CA ALA A 28 -14.20 -3.96 -25.89
C ALA A 28 -13.48 -5.14 -25.21
N GLN A 29 -12.14 -5.17 -25.22
CA GLN A 29 -11.38 -6.17 -24.47
C GLN A 29 -11.57 -6.00 -22.96
N ILE A 30 -11.45 -4.76 -22.44
CA ILE A 30 -11.73 -4.46 -21.02
C ILE A 30 -13.14 -4.90 -20.63
N ALA A 31 -14.13 -4.64 -21.49
CA ALA A 31 -15.50 -5.06 -21.28
C ALA A 31 -15.62 -6.59 -21.17
N ARG A 32 -15.02 -7.33 -22.12
CA ARG A 32 -15.00 -8.80 -22.11
C ARG A 32 -14.36 -9.35 -20.84
N ASP A 33 -13.23 -8.79 -20.44
CA ASP A 33 -12.50 -9.23 -19.23
C ASP A 33 -13.33 -8.95 -17.97
N ALA A 34 -13.97 -7.78 -17.88
CA ALA A 34 -14.82 -7.42 -16.74
C ALA A 34 -16.04 -8.36 -16.63
N PHE A 35 -16.73 -8.64 -17.74
CA PHE A 35 -17.85 -9.58 -17.74
C PHE A 35 -17.42 -11.01 -17.43
N ALA A 36 -16.26 -11.45 -17.92
CA ALA A 36 -15.72 -12.77 -17.60
C ALA A 36 -15.38 -12.90 -16.11
N LEU A 37 -14.79 -11.87 -15.50
CA LEU A 37 -14.50 -11.84 -14.06
C LEU A 37 -15.77 -11.87 -13.22
N GLN A 38 -16.80 -11.10 -13.62
CA GLN A 38 -18.12 -11.15 -12.98
C GLN A 38 -18.73 -12.56 -13.09
N ALA A 39 -18.75 -13.15 -14.28
CA ALA A 39 -19.27 -14.50 -14.51
C ALA A 39 -18.51 -15.58 -13.73
N ALA A 40 -17.21 -15.39 -13.49
CA ALA A 40 -16.39 -16.26 -12.66
C ALA A 40 -16.66 -16.10 -11.14
N GLY A 41 -17.54 -15.18 -10.74
CA GLY A 41 -17.93 -14.96 -9.34
C GLY A 41 -17.06 -13.96 -8.58
N CYS A 42 -16.32 -13.07 -9.27
CA CYS A 42 -15.62 -12.01 -8.58
C CYS A 42 -16.61 -11.07 -7.86
N PHE A 43 -16.46 -10.93 -6.54
CA PHE A 43 -17.34 -10.08 -5.73
C PHE A 43 -17.22 -8.57 -6.01
N ALA A 44 -16.19 -8.12 -6.72
CA ALA A 44 -15.93 -6.73 -7.11
C ALA A 44 -14.81 -6.68 -8.17
N ILE A 45 -14.67 -5.57 -8.89
CA ILE A 45 -13.65 -5.39 -9.95
C ILE A 45 -12.99 -4.00 -9.83
N VAL A 46 -11.66 -3.96 -9.92
CA VAL A 46 -10.91 -2.68 -10.04
C VAL A 46 -10.78 -2.29 -11.51
N PHE A 47 -11.08 -1.03 -11.82
CA PHE A 47 -10.81 -0.41 -13.12
C PHE A 47 -9.64 0.56 -12.96
N GLU A 48 -8.47 0.23 -13.51
CA GLU A 48 -7.27 1.06 -13.43
C GLU A 48 -6.90 1.72 -14.77
N ALA A 49 -6.71 3.03 -14.74
CA ALA A 49 -6.29 3.85 -15.87
C ALA A 49 -7.12 3.61 -17.16
N VAL A 50 -8.45 3.63 -17.01
CA VAL A 50 -9.45 3.48 -18.09
C VAL A 50 -10.09 4.85 -18.38
N PRO A 51 -10.33 5.26 -19.64
CA PRO A 51 -11.03 6.50 -19.95
C PRO A 51 -12.40 6.54 -19.27
N ALA A 52 -12.74 7.68 -18.66
CA ALA A 52 -14.01 7.85 -17.96
C ALA A 52 -15.21 7.45 -18.82
N ALA A 53 -15.26 7.88 -20.09
CA ALA A 53 -16.34 7.53 -21.01
C ALA A 53 -16.48 6.01 -21.25
N VAL A 54 -15.40 5.23 -21.15
CA VAL A 54 -15.46 3.76 -21.24
C VAL A 54 -16.04 3.17 -19.96
N ALA A 55 -15.60 3.65 -18.79
CA ALA A 55 -16.18 3.24 -17.51
C ALA A 55 -17.67 3.61 -17.44
N ASP A 56 -18.05 4.84 -17.78
CA ASP A 56 -19.43 5.33 -17.84
C ASP A 56 -20.32 4.44 -18.72
N ALA A 57 -19.80 3.98 -19.86
CA ALA A 57 -20.52 3.06 -20.74
C ALA A 57 -20.65 1.64 -20.14
N LEU A 58 -19.69 1.18 -19.33
CA LEU A 58 -19.72 -0.16 -18.75
C LEU A 58 -20.53 -0.24 -17.47
N MET A 59 -20.53 0.81 -16.64
CA MET A 59 -21.16 0.80 -15.32
C MET A 59 -22.63 0.32 -15.34
N PRO A 60 -23.51 0.75 -16.26
CA PRO A 60 -24.90 0.26 -16.29
C PRO A 60 -25.06 -1.24 -16.66
N ARG A 61 -23.97 -1.92 -17.04
CA ARG A 61 -23.95 -3.30 -17.53
C ARG A 61 -23.22 -4.25 -16.57
N ILE A 62 -22.56 -3.71 -15.54
CA ILE A 62 -21.82 -4.49 -14.53
C ILE A 62 -22.66 -4.50 -13.25
N GLU A 63 -22.83 -5.69 -12.67
CA GLU A 63 -23.69 -5.90 -11.50
C GLU A 63 -22.89 -5.92 -10.19
N VAL A 64 -21.60 -6.29 -10.26
CA VAL A 64 -20.72 -6.31 -9.10
C VAL A 64 -20.09 -4.94 -8.85
N PRO A 65 -19.79 -4.55 -7.60
CA PRO A 65 -19.14 -3.28 -7.31
C PRO A 65 -17.86 -3.05 -8.11
N VAL A 66 -17.74 -1.86 -8.70
CA VAL A 66 -16.55 -1.42 -9.43
C VAL A 66 -15.81 -0.34 -8.65
N ILE A 67 -14.51 -0.54 -8.43
CA ILE A 67 -13.64 0.43 -7.77
C ILE A 67 -12.71 1.07 -8.81
N GLY A 68 -12.83 2.38 -9.00
CA GLY A 68 -12.01 3.13 -9.95
C GLY A 68 -10.69 3.64 -9.35
N ILE A 69 -9.62 3.56 -10.15
CA ILE A 69 -8.38 4.32 -9.93
C ILE A 69 -7.94 4.91 -11.26
N GLY A 70 -8.18 6.20 -11.43
CA GLY A 70 -8.04 6.85 -12.73
C GLY A 70 -9.02 6.33 -13.78
N ALA A 71 -10.23 5.92 -13.36
CA ALA A 71 -11.32 5.42 -14.22
C ALA A 71 -12.55 6.34 -14.28
N GLY A 72 -12.47 7.55 -13.71
CA GLY A 72 -13.60 8.48 -13.65
C GLY A 72 -14.54 8.23 -12.47
N LEU A 73 -15.56 9.09 -12.35
CA LEU A 73 -16.45 9.16 -11.18
C LEU A 73 -17.63 8.19 -11.21
N ALA A 74 -17.93 7.56 -12.36
CA ALA A 74 -19.10 6.68 -12.48
C ALA A 74 -18.95 5.34 -11.76
N THR A 75 -17.73 4.95 -11.39
CA THR A 75 -17.49 3.72 -10.60
C THR A 75 -18.04 3.86 -9.18
N ASP A 76 -18.45 2.74 -8.56
CA ASP A 76 -19.15 2.72 -7.26
C ASP A 76 -18.27 3.17 -6.09
N GLY A 77 -16.96 3.03 -6.24
CA GLY A 77 -15.98 3.47 -5.27
C GLY A 77 -14.68 3.91 -5.92
N GLN A 78 -13.79 4.48 -5.12
CA GLN A 78 -12.49 4.97 -5.59
C GLN A 78 -11.37 4.41 -4.72
N VAL A 79 -10.21 4.18 -5.33
CA VAL A 79 -8.98 3.82 -4.62
C VAL A 79 -7.81 4.68 -5.10
N LEU A 80 -6.93 5.04 -4.17
CA LEU A 80 -5.64 5.67 -4.44
C LEU A 80 -4.58 5.01 -3.55
N VAL A 81 -3.34 5.02 -4.02
CA VAL A 81 -2.21 4.58 -3.20
C VAL A 81 -1.98 5.61 -2.09
N PHE A 82 -1.97 5.14 -0.84
CA PHE A 82 -1.80 5.96 0.37
C PHE A 82 -0.61 6.92 0.30
N HIS A 83 0.54 6.42 -0.18
CA HIS A 83 1.78 7.20 -0.30
C HIS A 83 1.65 8.34 -1.30
N ASP A 84 0.99 8.09 -2.43
CA ASP A 84 0.79 9.11 -3.47
C ASP A 84 -0.25 10.14 -3.00
N LEU A 85 -1.30 9.67 -2.33
CA LEU A 85 -2.36 10.50 -1.75
C LEU A 85 -1.82 11.50 -0.72
N LEU A 86 -0.89 11.07 0.15
CA LEU A 86 -0.33 11.90 1.21
C LEU A 86 0.98 12.60 0.84
N GLY A 87 1.42 12.49 -0.42
CA GLY A 87 2.67 13.11 -0.86
C GLY A 87 3.89 12.57 -0.10
N ILE A 88 3.91 11.28 0.23
CA ILE A 88 5.04 10.62 0.88
C ILE A 88 6.15 10.35 -0.15
N SER A 89 5.78 9.96 -1.36
CA SER A 89 6.72 9.73 -2.45
C SER A 89 7.04 11.03 -3.19
N THR A 90 8.30 11.44 -3.21
CA THR A 90 8.78 12.69 -3.86
C THR A 90 9.31 12.47 -5.29
N GLY A 91 9.12 11.28 -5.85
CA GLY A 91 9.58 10.95 -7.20
C GLY A 91 8.90 11.80 -8.30
N PRO A 92 9.57 12.01 -9.44
CA PRO A 92 9.06 12.86 -10.54
C PRO A 92 7.82 12.30 -11.26
N HIS A 93 7.40 11.07 -10.96
CA HIS A 93 6.36 10.35 -11.71
C HIS A 93 5.11 10.07 -10.87
N SER A 94 4.44 11.12 -10.38
CA SER A 94 3.09 10.95 -9.83
C SER A 94 2.11 10.64 -10.96
N PRO A 95 1.31 9.56 -10.89
CA PRO A 95 0.30 9.30 -11.90
C PRO A 95 -0.68 10.47 -12.00
N ARG A 96 -1.08 10.83 -13.23
CA ARG A 96 -1.96 11.99 -13.50
C ARG A 96 -3.30 11.95 -12.73
N PHE A 97 -3.79 10.75 -12.42
CA PHE A 97 -5.07 10.57 -11.74
C PHE A 97 -4.98 10.74 -10.21
N VAL A 98 -3.79 10.89 -9.64
CA VAL A 98 -3.63 11.11 -8.20
C VAL A 98 -3.90 12.58 -7.88
N LYS A 99 -4.82 12.81 -6.95
CA LYS A 99 -4.91 14.07 -6.20
C LYS A 99 -4.16 13.89 -4.89
N ARG A 100 -3.19 14.77 -4.62
CA ARG A 100 -2.54 14.86 -3.30
C ARG A 100 -3.44 15.61 -2.34
N TYR A 101 -3.69 15.00 -1.18
CA TYR A 101 -4.49 15.57 -0.10
C TYR A 101 -3.62 16.14 1.02
N ALA A 102 -2.36 15.74 1.09
CA ALA A 102 -1.35 16.30 1.97
C ALA A 102 0.05 16.17 1.32
N GLU A 103 1.04 16.83 1.91
CA GLU A 103 2.46 16.74 1.53
C GLU A 103 3.27 16.48 2.81
N ILE A 104 3.29 15.22 3.27
CA ILE A 104 3.85 14.89 4.60
C ILE A 104 5.28 14.36 4.56
N HIS A 105 5.89 14.19 3.38
CA HIS A 105 7.25 13.65 3.23
C HIS A 105 8.25 14.30 4.18
N ASP A 106 8.35 15.63 4.16
CA ASP A 106 9.35 16.34 4.95
C ASP A 106 9.12 16.18 6.45
N ARG A 107 7.84 16.10 6.87
CA ARG A 107 7.49 15.84 8.27
C ARG A 107 7.85 14.44 8.72
N MET A 108 7.64 13.44 7.88
CA MET A 108 8.10 12.07 8.14
C MET A 108 9.62 12.00 8.23
N VAL A 109 10.33 12.63 7.29
CA VAL A 109 11.79 12.66 7.27
C VAL A 109 12.36 13.33 8.51
N GLU A 110 11.78 14.46 8.94
CA GLU A 110 12.18 15.13 10.18
C GLU A 110 11.98 14.24 11.42
N GLY A 111 10.82 13.60 11.55
CA GLY A 111 10.54 12.69 12.67
C GLY A 111 11.52 11.50 12.72
N MET A 112 11.79 10.90 11.56
CA MET A 112 12.76 9.80 11.47
C MET A 112 14.20 10.25 11.79
N ARG A 113 14.59 11.47 11.40
CA ARG A 113 15.90 12.03 11.77
C ARG A 113 16.01 12.28 13.27
N ALA A 114 14.95 12.82 13.89
CA ALA A 114 14.90 13.04 15.33
C ALA A 114 15.03 11.72 16.10
N TYR A 115 14.21 10.73 15.74
CA TYR A 115 14.29 9.38 16.30
C TYR A 115 15.70 8.77 16.15
N ALA A 116 16.28 8.81 14.95
CA ALA A 116 17.62 8.27 14.72
C ALA A 116 18.70 8.99 15.54
N ALA A 117 18.56 10.31 15.75
CA ALA A 117 19.47 11.09 16.57
C ALA A 117 19.33 10.77 18.07
N GLU A 118 18.11 10.49 18.54
CA GLU A 118 17.86 10.09 19.93
C GLU A 118 18.35 8.67 20.23
N VAL A 119 18.13 7.71 19.32
CA VAL A 119 18.66 6.34 19.47
C VAL A 119 20.19 6.35 19.48
N ARG A 120 20.83 7.02 18.51
CA ARG A 120 22.30 7.14 18.46
C ARG A 120 22.86 7.89 19.66
N GLY A 121 22.12 8.87 20.17
CA GLY A 121 22.45 9.63 21.37
C GLY A 121 22.06 8.94 22.68
N ARG A 122 21.48 7.73 22.64
CA ARG A 122 20.93 7.01 23.80
C ARG A 122 19.97 7.85 24.66
N ARG A 123 19.18 8.72 24.02
CA ARG A 123 18.10 9.48 24.66
C ARG A 123 16.75 8.77 24.55
N PHE A 124 16.58 7.94 23.52
CA PHE A 124 15.42 7.05 23.38
C PHE A 124 15.86 5.58 23.51
N PRO A 125 15.08 4.73 24.21
CA PRO A 125 13.93 5.10 25.05
C PRO A 125 14.35 5.89 26.30
N ASP A 126 13.48 6.77 26.77
CA ASP A 126 13.62 7.42 28.08
C ASP A 126 12.83 6.67 29.16
N ALA A 127 12.74 7.23 30.36
CA ALA A 127 12.06 6.61 31.49
C ALA A 127 10.54 6.40 31.29
N GLU A 128 9.88 7.21 30.46
CA GLU A 128 8.44 7.07 30.19
C GLU A 128 8.16 5.97 29.15
N HIS A 129 9.17 5.61 28.35
CA HIS A 129 9.08 4.62 27.28
C HIS A 129 9.66 3.25 27.66
N VAL A 130 9.85 2.98 28.96
CA VAL A 130 10.31 1.69 29.47
C VAL A 130 9.34 1.10 30.49
N TYR A 131 9.21 -0.22 30.50
CA TYR A 131 8.47 -0.93 31.53
C TYR A 131 9.36 -1.18 32.75
N SER A 132 8.79 -1.07 33.95
CA SER A 132 9.45 -1.43 35.20
C SER A 132 9.15 -2.88 35.60
N ALA A 133 10.10 -3.52 36.27
CA ALA A 133 9.91 -4.77 36.98
C ALA A 133 10.20 -4.58 38.47
N ASP A 134 9.64 -5.45 39.31
CA ASP A 134 9.97 -5.47 40.74
C ASP A 134 11.47 -5.76 40.92
N PRO A 135 12.21 -4.93 41.67
CA PRO A 135 13.62 -5.19 41.95
C PRO A 135 13.92 -6.59 42.51
N ALA A 136 13.02 -7.19 43.29
CA ALA A 136 13.21 -8.54 43.83
C ALA A 136 13.16 -9.60 42.73
N GLU A 137 12.21 -9.49 41.79
CA GLU A 137 12.10 -10.41 40.64
C GLU A 137 13.29 -10.25 39.68
N ILE A 138 13.83 -9.04 39.55
CA ILE A 138 15.06 -8.82 38.77
C ILE A 138 16.27 -9.49 39.43
N GLU A 139 16.35 -9.55 40.76
CA GLU A 139 17.45 -10.20 41.44
C GLU A 139 17.36 -11.74 41.32
N GLU A 140 16.17 -12.31 41.48
CA GLU A 140 15.93 -13.74 41.22
C GLU A 140 16.23 -14.09 39.75
N PHE A 141 15.83 -13.23 38.81
CA PHE A 141 16.17 -13.40 37.38
C PHE A 141 17.68 -13.45 37.13
N LYS A 142 18.47 -12.60 37.79
CA LYS A 142 19.94 -12.67 37.69
C LYS A 142 20.47 -14.00 38.24
N HIS A 143 19.91 -14.49 39.34
CA HIS A 143 20.29 -15.80 39.87
C HIS A 143 20.03 -16.92 38.85
N TYR A 144 18.90 -16.88 38.14
CA TYR A 144 18.63 -17.83 37.06
C TYR A 144 19.64 -17.74 35.90
N LEU A 145 20.12 -16.55 35.56
CA LEU A 145 21.13 -16.38 34.50
C LEU A 145 22.50 -16.96 34.87
N GLU A 146 22.86 -16.95 36.16
CA GLU A 146 24.13 -17.49 36.68
C GLU A 146 24.12 -19.03 36.76
N GLN A 147 22.93 -19.63 36.86
CA GLN A 147 22.79 -21.08 36.73
C GLN A 147 23.01 -21.45 35.26
N GLU A 148 23.98 -22.35 34.98
CA GLU A 148 24.40 -22.79 33.63
C GLU A 148 23.28 -23.33 32.71
N SER A 149 22.03 -23.41 33.19
CA SER A 149 20.89 -23.96 32.45
C SER A 149 20.27 -23.04 31.38
N LEU A 150 20.49 -21.72 31.44
CA LEU A 150 19.87 -20.76 30.50
C LEU A 150 20.82 -20.27 29.40
N ALA A 151 22.13 -20.27 29.66
CA ALA A 151 23.14 -19.88 28.67
C ALA A 151 23.64 -21.12 27.91
N THR A 152 22.89 -21.55 26.89
CA THR A 152 23.44 -22.51 25.92
C THR A 152 24.50 -21.82 25.06
N ALA A 153 25.60 -22.53 24.82
CA ALA A 153 26.81 -22.22 24.03
C ALA A 153 26.87 -20.88 23.24
N PRO A 154 28.01 -20.18 23.23
CA PRO A 154 28.18 -18.96 22.45
C PRO A 154 27.81 -19.18 20.97
N TRP A 155 27.23 -18.15 20.35
CA TRP A 155 26.85 -18.17 18.94
C TRP A 155 28.12 -18.19 18.06
N ASP A 156 28.28 -19.23 17.24
CA ASP A 156 29.39 -19.42 16.30
C ASP A 156 29.15 -18.72 14.94
N TRP A 157 29.00 -17.39 14.94
CA TRP A 157 29.06 -16.61 13.70
C TRP A 157 29.99 -15.40 13.81
#